data_AF-A0A953FES4-F1
#
_entry.id   AF-A0A953FES4-F1
#
_cell.length_a   1.000
_cell.length_b   1.000
_cell.length_c   1.000
_cell.angle_alpha   90.00
_cell.angle_beta   90.00
_cell.angle_gamma   90.00
#
_symmetry.space_group_name_H-M   'P 1'
#
loop_
_entity.id
_entity.type
_entity.pdbx_description
1 polymer ?
#
loop_
_entity_poly.entity_id
_entity_poly.type
_entity_poly.pdbx_seq_one_letter_code
_entity_poly.pdbx_strand_id
1 'polypeptide(L)'
;MEAVSVNFSAGSLVALNACLAFIMLGVALDMDISHFTQLRNNPRALLTGLFSQIVLLPFLTFLLVQVLPVSKGMALGMLLVAACPGGNVSNFFTMLARGNVALSVTLTAFSSMLAFLITPLNFFLWVSLSPALSAEVKTLEVNFWALTMNMVMVLLLPLIAGMWLARQYPNLTARIGRPIRTVSILMLASFII
;
A
#
# COMPACT_ATOMS: atom_id res chain seq x y z
N MET A 1 -24.60 -17.90 -8.11
CA MET A 1 -23.43 -17.52 -7.29
C MET A 1 -23.99 -16.77 -6.10
N GLU A 2 -24.00 -17.40 -4.92
CA GLU A 2 -24.45 -16.74 -3.69
C GLU A 2 -23.61 -15.48 -3.47
N ALA A 3 -24.28 -14.33 -3.42
CA ALA A 3 -23.64 -13.10 -3.01
C ALA A 3 -23.32 -13.26 -1.52
N VAL A 4 -22.08 -13.60 -1.21
CA VAL A 4 -21.51 -13.39 0.12
C VAL A 4 -21.59 -11.89 0.36
N SER A 5 -22.69 -11.44 0.96
CA SER A 5 -22.88 -10.06 1.36
C SER A 5 -21.99 -9.83 2.58
N VAL A 6 -20.74 -9.44 2.33
CA VAL A 6 -19.87 -8.92 3.38
C VAL A 6 -20.51 -7.63 3.86
N ASN A 7 -21.33 -7.73 4.91
CA ASN A 7 -21.98 -6.60 5.55
C ASN A 7 -20.91 -5.80 6.31
N PHE A 8 -20.26 -4.87 5.60
CA PHE A 8 -19.39 -3.88 6.23
C PHE A 8 -20.25 -2.91 7.05
N SER A 9 -20.56 -3.27 8.29
CA SER A 9 -21.16 -2.34 9.25
C SER A 9 -20.18 -1.19 9.53
N ALA A 10 -20.68 -0.01 9.91
CA ALA A 10 -19.81 1.12 10.28
C ALA A 10 -18.74 0.73 11.33
N GLY A 11 -19.09 -0.17 12.26
CA GLY A 11 -18.16 -0.73 13.24
C GLY A 11 -17.04 -1.58 12.61
N SER A 12 -17.36 -2.41 11.62
CA SER A 12 -16.36 -3.22 10.91
C SER A 12 -15.37 -2.38 10.08
N LEU A 13 -15.83 -1.28 9.48
CA LEU A 13 -14.97 -0.34 8.76
C LEU A 13 -14.02 0.39 9.70
N VAL A 14 -14.50 0.79 10.88
CA VAL A 14 -13.65 1.40 11.92
C VAL A 14 -12.62 0.38 12.41
N ALA A 15 -13.03 -0.86 12.68
CA ALA A 15 -12.12 -1.92 13.11
C ALA A 15 -11.06 -2.23 12.05
N LEU A 16 -11.44 -2.29 10.77
CA LEU A 16 -10.52 -2.49 9.65
C LEU A 16 -9.52 -1.34 9.56
N ASN A 17 -9.98 -0.09 9.57
CA ASN A 17 -9.11 1.08 9.51
C ASN A 17 -8.15 1.14 10.71
N ALA A 18 -8.61 0.78 11.91
CA ALA A 18 -7.77 0.68 13.09
C ALA A 18 -6.71 -0.43 12.95
N CYS A 19 -7.10 -1.59 12.42
CA CYS A 19 -6.17 -2.68 12.13
C CYS A 19 -5.10 -2.27 11.10
N LEU A 20 -5.50 -1.61 10.01
CA LEU A 20 -4.59 -1.11 8.99
C LEU A 20 -3.63 -0.05 9.55
N ALA A 21 -4.14 0.86 10.39
CA ALA A 21 -3.31 1.84 11.08
C ALA A 21 -2.28 1.18 12.00
N PHE A 22 -2.67 0.11 12.71
CA PHE A 22 -1.77 -0.65 13.57
C PHE A 22 -0.71 -1.43 12.78
N ILE A 23 -1.09 -2.01 11.64
CA ILE A 23 -0.16 -2.61 10.67
C ILE A 23 0.87 -1.57 10.21
N MET A 24 0.41 -0.40 9.79
CA MET A 24 1.28 0.67 9.30
C MET A 24 2.21 1.21 10.37
N LEU A 25 1.74 1.30 11.63
CA LEU A 25 2.60 1.59 12.77
C LEU A 25 3.69 0.53 12.92
N GLY A 26 3.34 -0.76 12.87
CA GLY A 26 4.31 -1.86 12.92
C GLY A 26 5.35 -1.81 11.82
N VAL A 27 4.95 -1.46 10.59
CA VAL A 27 5.85 -1.24 9.45
C VAL A 27 6.77 -0.04 9.70
N ALA A 28 6.24 1.05 10.26
CA ALA A 28 6.99 2.28 10.52
C ALA A 28 8.08 2.10 11.58
N LEU A 29 7.85 1.24 12.58
CA LEU A 29 8.83 0.95 13.64
C LEU A 29 10.07 0.22 13.12
N ASP A 30 9.96 -0.48 11.99
CA ASP A 30 11.04 -1.23 11.33
C ASP A 30 11.75 -0.39 10.26
N MET A 31 11.32 0.87 10.06
CA MET A 31 11.83 1.73 9.00
C MET A 31 13.06 2.52 9.46
N ASP A 32 14.22 2.18 8.91
CA ASP A 32 15.47 2.89 9.18
C ASP A 32 15.68 4.06 8.20
N ILE A 33 16.10 5.22 8.72
CA ILE A 33 16.43 6.42 7.93
C ILE A 33 17.61 6.15 6.98
N SER A 34 18.48 5.21 7.32
CA SER A 34 19.60 4.79 6.46
C SER A 34 19.14 4.19 5.14
N HIS A 35 17.92 3.64 5.04
CA HIS A 35 17.35 3.16 3.77
C HIS A 35 17.27 4.28 2.71
N PHE A 36 17.10 5.54 3.14
CA PHE A 36 17.05 6.70 2.26
C PHE A 36 18.44 7.12 1.74
N THR A 37 19.52 6.77 2.43
CA THR A 37 20.88 7.10 1.98
C THR A 37 21.32 6.27 0.76
N GLN A 38 20.72 5.09 0.56
CA GLN A 38 21.00 4.24 -0.62
C GLN A 38 20.52 4.86 -1.94
N LEU A 39 19.54 5.78 -1.90
CA LEU A 39 19.12 6.57 -3.07
C LEU A 39 20.32 7.22 -3.77
N ARG A 40 21.28 7.73 -2.98
CA ARG A 40 22.44 8.44 -3.51
C ARG A 40 23.46 7.50 -4.17
N ASN A 41 23.54 6.26 -3.72
CA ASN A 41 24.57 5.33 -4.15
C ASN A 41 24.19 4.58 -5.44
N ASN A 42 22.90 4.34 -5.69
CA ASN A 42 22.40 3.62 -6.88
C ASN A 42 21.10 4.22 -7.44
N PRO A 43 21.11 5.48 -7.93
CA PRO A 43 19.88 6.17 -8.35
C PRO A 43 19.21 5.50 -9.56
N ARG A 44 19.99 4.94 -10.50
CA ARG A 44 19.43 4.30 -11.71
C ARG A 44 18.55 3.10 -11.37
N ALA A 45 19.03 2.20 -10.51
CA ALA A 45 18.29 1.00 -10.12
C ALA A 45 17.02 1.35 -9.33
N LEU A 46 17.09 2.37 -8.48
CA LEU A 46 15.92 2.84 -7.75
C LEU A 46 14.88 3.45 -8.70
N LEU A 47 15.28 4.32 -9.62
CA LEU A 47 14.36 4.95 -10.57
C LEU A 47 13.69 3.91 -11.47
N THR A 48 14.43 2.90 -11.95
CA THR A 48 13.83 1.80 -12.72
C THR A 48 12.84 1.00 -11.88
N GLY A 49 13.15 0.74 -10.61
CA GLY A 49 12.25 0.05 -9.69
C GLY A 49 10.96 0.85 -9.44
N LEU A 50 11.09 2.13 -9.09
CA LEU A 50 9.94 3.02 -8.89
C LEU A 50 9.10 3.18 -10.15
N PHE A 51 9.72 3.33 -11.32
CA PHE A 51 9.01 3.39 -12.60
C PHE A 51 8.25 2.10 -12.87
N SER A 52 8.87 0.94 -12.62
CA SER A 52 8.21 -0.35 -12.83
C SER A 52 6.97 -0.52 -11.93
N GLN A 53 7.05 -0.03 -10.70
CA GLN A 53 5.99 -0.17 -9.71
C GLN A 53 4.88 0.86 -9.91
N ILE A 54 5.23 2.12 -10.17
CA ILE A 54 4.28 3.23 -10.24
C ILE A 54 3.68 3.36 -11.64
N VAL A 55 4.41 3.03 -12.71
CA VAL A 55 3.93 3.23 -14.08
C VAL A 55 3.64 1.90 -14.75
N LEU A 56 4.65 1.01 -14.83
CA LEU A 56 4.54 -0.20 -15.63
C LEU A 56 3.47 -1.16 -15.09
N LEU A 57 3.44 -1.41 -13.78
CA LEU A 57 2.47 -2.32 -13.18
C LEU A 57 1.01 -1.82 -13.35
N PRO A 58 0.65 -0.58 -12.98
CA PRO A 58 -0.66 -0.03 -13.28
C PRO A 58 -1.02 -0.01 -14.77
N PHE A 59 -0.08 0.30 -15.64
CA PHE A 59 -0.28 0.25 -17.10
C PHE A 59 -0.65 -1.16 -17.58
N LEU A 60 0.09 -2.18 -17.15
CA LEU A 60 -0.20 -3.57 -17.49
C LEU A 60 -1.55 -4.02 -16.94
N THR A 61 -1.88 -3.63 -15.71
CA THR A 61 -3.20 -3.89 -15.11
C THR A 61 -4.31 -3.19 -15.89
N PHE A 62 -4.10 -1.94 -16.32
CA PHE A 62 -5.03 -1.20 -17.16
C PHE A 62 -5.29 -1.93 -18.48
N LEU A 63 -4.26 -2.43 -19.16
CA LEU A 63 -4.44 -3.23 -20.37
C LEU A 63 -5.18 -4.55 -20.09
N LEU A 64 -4.84 -5.23 -18.98
CA LEU A 64 -5.47 -6.48 -18.58
C LEU A 64 -6.97 -6.33 -18.35
N VAL A 65 -7.42 -5.28 -17.65
CA VAL A 65 -8.84 -5.08 -17.36
C VAL A 65 -9.68 -4.74 -18.60
N GLN A 66 -9.05 -4.36 -19.72
CA GLN A 66 -9.74 -4.10 -20.99
C GLN A 66 -10.02 -5.40 -21.77
N VAL A 67 -9.20 -6.44 -21.57
CA VAL A 67 -9.32 -7.72 -22.28
C VAL A 67 -9.97 -8.81 -21.44
N LEU A 68 -9.88 -8.72 -20.12
CA LEU A 68 -10.50 -9.67 -19.21
C LEU A 68 -12.00 -9.41 -19.08
N PRO A 69 -12.86 -10.44 -19.08
CA PRO A 69 -14.30 -10.31 -18.86
C PRO A 69 -14.62 -10.14 -17.36
N VAL A 70 -14.14 -9.05 -16.76
CA VAL A 70 -14.36 -8.70 -15.35
C VAL A 70 -15.39 -7.58 -15.22
N SER A 71 -16.08 -7.51 -14.07
CA SER A 71 -16.97 -6.39 -13.79
C SER A 71 -16.18 -5.09 -13.62
N LYS A 72 -16.81 -3.94 -13.90
CA LYS A 72 -16.15 -2.63 -13.76
C LYS A 72 -15.69 -2.37 -12.33
N GLY A 73 -16.49 -2.75 -11.32
CA GLY A 73 -16.08 -2.66 -9.91
C GLY A 73 -14.83 -3.48 -9.61
N MET A 74 -14.71 -4.70 -10.17
CA MET A 74 -13.51 -5.52 -10.05
C MET A 74 -12.31 -4.88 -10.76
N ALA A 75 -12.50 -4.34 -11.96
CA ALA A 75 -11.46 -3.62 -12.69
C ALA A 75 -10.92 -2.40 -11.91
N LEU A 76 -11.81 -1.64 -11.27
CA LEU A 76 -11.41 -0.54 -10.37
C LEU A 76 -10.62 -1.06 -9.16
N GLY A 77 -11.07 -2.16 -8.54
CA GLY A 77 -10.32 -2.81 -7.46
C GLY A 77 -8.92 -3.25 -7.90
N MET A 78 -8.79 -3.85 -9.07
CA MET A 78 -7.49 -4.27 -9.63
C MET A 78 -6.57 -3.08 -9.88
N LEU A 79 -7.07 -1.99 -10.47
CA LEU A 79 -6.30 -0.77 -10.68
C LEU A 79 -5.88 -0.12 -9.36
N LEU A 80 -6.77 -0.11 -8.35
CA LEU A 80 -6.45 0.43 -7.03
C LEU A 80 -5.35 -0.40 -6.35
N VAL A 81 -5.43 -1.73 -6.43
CA VAL A 81 -4.38 -2.63 -5.92
C VAL A 81 -3.05 -2.42 -6.65
N ALA A 82 -3.08 -2.26 -7.98
CA ALA A 82 -1.87 -2.01 -8.77
C ALA A 82 -1.23 -0.65 -8.45
N ALA A 83 -2.03 0.35 -8.08
CA ALA A 83 -1.57 1.68 -7.69
C ALA A 83 -0.95 1.71 -6.27
N CYS A 84 -1.20 0.69 -5.44
CA CYS A 84 -0.66 0.62 -4.09
C CYS A 84 0.87 0.44 -4.07
N PRO A 85 1.55 0.92 -3.01
CA PRO A 85 2.98 0.67 -2.82
C PRO A 85 3.28 -0.82 -2.60
N GLY A 86 4.56 -1.19 -2.77
CA GLY A 86 5.05 -2.54 -2.57
C GLY A 86 5.07 -2.90 -1.09
N GLY A 87 4.79 -4.17 -0.76
CA GLY A 87 4.77 -4.66 0.62
C GLY A 87 6.07 -5.38 1.02
N ASN A 88 6.29 -5.54 2.34
CA ASN A 88 7.50 -6.18 2.89
C ASN A 88 7.72 -7.64 2.45
N VAL A 89 6.71 -8.30 1.89
CA VAL A 89 6.82 -9.65 1.33
C VAL A 89 7.74 -9.67 0.09
N SER A 90 7.83 -8.57 -0.67
CA SER A 90 8.77 -8.46 -1.80
C SER A 90 10.23 -8.59 -1.35
N ASN A 91 10.57 -8.07 -0.17
CA ASN A 91 11.91 -8.15 0.41
C ASN A 91 12.30 -9.61 0.69
N PHE A 92 11.35 -10.41 1.19
CA PHE A 92 11.55 -11.83 1.43
C PHE A 92 11.76 -12.61 0.13
N PHE A 93 10.94 -12.37 -0.90
CA PHE A 93 11.13 -13.01 -2.21
C PHE A 93 12.43 -12.57 -2.88
N THR A 94 12.82 -11.31 -2.74
CA THR A 94 14.12 -10.81 -3.24
C THR A 94 15.29 -11.56 -2.58
N MET A 95 15.19 -11.82 -1.28
CA MET A 95 16.20 -12.61 -0.54
C MET A 95 16.28 -14.05 -1.06
N LEU A 96 15.13 -14.71 -1.25
CA LEU A 96 15.07 -16.08 -1.80
C LEU A 96 15.63 -16.14 -3.23
N ALA A 97 15.35 -15.13 -4.04
CA ALA A 97 15.88 -15.00 -5.40
C ALA A 97 17.36 -14.58 -5.45
N ARG A 98 18.02 -14.38 -4.31
CA ARG A 98 19.40 -13.85 -4.19
C ARG A 98 19.58 -12.49 -4.89
N GLY A 99 18.51 -11.71 -4.94
CA GLY A 99 18.52 -10.35 -5.47
C GLY A 99 19.06 -9.33 -4.47
N ASN A 100 19.03 -8.05 -4.87
CA ASN A 100 19.46 -6.95 -4.01
C ASN A 100 18.37 -6.60 -2.99
N VAL A 101 18.40 -7.26 -1.83
CA VAL A 101 17.45 -7.04 -0.73
C VAL A 101 17.46 -5.59 -0.27
N ALA A 102 18.63 -4.96 -0.22
CA ALA A 102 18.75 -3.57 0.22
C ALA A 102 18.00 -2.61 -0.72
N LEU A 103 18.11 -2.82 -2.04
CA LEU A 103 17.33 -2.08 -3.03
C LEU A 103 15.82 -2.31 -2.86
N SER A 104 15.38 -3.55 -2.65
CA SER A 104 13.96 -3.87 -2.44
C SER A 104 13.41 -3.15 -1.20
N VAL A 105 14.14 -3.19 -0.09
CA VAL A 105 13.76 -2.51 1.15
C VAL A 105 13.67 -1.00 0.94
N THR A 106 14.63 -0.39 0.25
CA THR A 106 14.60 1.04 -0.10
C THR A 106 13.40 1.38 -0.99
N LEU A 107 13.09 0.58 -2.02
CA LEU A 107 11.92 0.78 -2.88
C LEU A 107 10.61 0.74 -2.08
N THR A 108 10.46 -0.25 -1.20
CA THR A 108 9.30 -0.38 -0.31
C THR A 108 9.20 0.82 0.62
N ALA A 109 10.29 1.27 1.23
CA ALA A 109 10.29 2.43 2.13
C ALA A 109 9.87 3.72 1.40
N PHE A 110 10.48 4.02 0.26
CA PHE A 110 10.15 5.22 -0.53
C PHE A 110 8.70 5.19 -1.03
N SER A 111 8.26 4.06 -1.59
CA SER A 111 6.90 3.94 -2.12
C SER A 111 5.85 4.00 -1.01
N SER A 112 6.12 3.41 0.17
CA SER A 112 5.22 3.47 1.34
C SER A 112 5.10 4.89 1.88
N MET A 113 6.21 5.63 1.96
CA MET A 113 6.20 7.02 2.45
C MET A 113 5.37 7.95 1.56
N LEU A 114 5.43 7.74 0.25
CA LEU A 114 4.71 8.54 -0.74
C LEU A 114 3.35 7.95 -1.13
N ALA A 115 2.96 6.81 -0.54
CA ALA A 115 1.77 6.05 -0.92
C ALA A 115 0.48 6.88 -0.83
N PHE A 116 0.37 7.73 0.18
CA PHE A 116 -0.81 8.58 0.41
C PHE A 116 -1.08 9.57 -0.73
N LEU A 117 -0.06 9.93 -1.50
CA LEU A 117 -0.20 10.77 -2.70
C LEU A 117 -0.17 9.95 -3.98
N ILE A 118 0.80 9.03 -4.08
CA ILE A 118 1.02 8.26 -5.31
C ILE A 118 -0.20 7.41 -5.63
N THR A 119 -0.75 6.69 -4.65
CA THR A 119 -1.86 5.75 -4.88
C THR A 119 -3.11 6.45 -5.46
N PRO A 120 -3.67 7.51 -4.83
CA PRO A 120 -4.83 8.18 -5.39
C PRO A 120 -4.51 8.84 -6.74
N LEU A 121 -3.37 9.52 -6.89
CA LEU A 121 -3.01 10.15 -8.17
C LEU A 121 -2.93 9.12 -9.31
N ASN A 122 -2.28 8.00 -9.06
CA ASN A 122 -2.09 6.91 -10.01
C ASN A 122 -3.42 6.26 -10.37
N PHE A 123 -4.23 5.90 -9.37
CA PHE A 123 -5.55 5.31 -9.58
C PHE A 123 -6.45 6.19 -10.46
N PHE A 124 -6.61 7.47 -10.10
CA PHE A 124 -7.47 8.38 -10.86
C PHE A 124 -6.91 8.70 -12.26
N LEU A 125 -5.58 8.70 -12.43
CA LEU A 125 -4.96 8.83 -13.74
C LEU A 125 -5.38 7.68 -14.66
N TRP A 126 -5.22 6.41 -14.26
CA TRP A 126 -5.56 5.28 -15.11
C TRP A 126 -7.05 5.13 -15.35
N VAL A 127 -7.88 5.40 -14.34
CA VAL A 127 -9.34 5.41 -14.50
C VAL A 127 -9.77 6.45 -15.53
N SER A 128 -9.18 7.64 -15.51
CA SER A 128 -9.52 8.74 -16.43
C SER A 128 -9.29 8.38 -17.91
N LEU A 129 -8.37 7.45 -18.18
CA LEU A 129 -8.04 6.99 -19.53
C LEU A 129 -9.07 5.99 -20.09
N SER A 130 -9.99 5.48 -19.27
CA SER A 130 -11.09 4.61 -19.70
C SER A 130 -12.46 5.26 -19.43
N PRO A 131 -13.21 5.65 -20.48
CA PRO A 131 -14.54 6.24 -20.31
C PRO A 131 -15.50 5.33 -19.54
N ALA A 132 -15.41 4.01 -19.76
CA ALA A 132 -16.25 3.02 -19.10
C ALA A 132 -16.01 2.94 -17.59
N LEU A 133 -14.75 3.07 -17.15
CA LEU A 133 -14.36 3.06 -15.74
C LEU A 133 -14.59 4.43 -15.08
N SER A 134 -14.36 5.51 -15.82
CA SER A 134 -14.62 6.88 -15.35
C SER A 134 -16.09 7.12 -15.02
N ALA A 135 -17.01 6.56 -15.81
CA ALA A 135 -18.44 6.59 -15.50
C ALA A 135 -18.76 5.83 -14.21
N GLU A 136 -18.14 4.66 -14.02
CA GLU A 136 -18.36 3.81 -12.85
C GLU A 136 -17.83 4.44 -11.55
N VAL A 137 -16.70 5.15 -11.60
CA VAL A 137 -16.17 5.87 -10.43
C VAL A 137 -17.14 6.94 -9.94
N LYS A 138 -17.86 7.60 -10.85
CA LYS A 138 -18.90 8.57 -10.47
C LYS A 138 -20.12 7.90 -9.85
N THR A 139 -20.53 6.73 -10.37
CA THR A 139 -21.68 5.99 -9.81
C THR A 139 -21.37 5.37 -8.45
N LEU A 140 -20.11 4.97 -8.22
CA LEU A 140 -19.63 4.44 -6.94
C LEU A 140 -19.20 5.53 -5.95
N GLU A 141 -19.38 6.80 -6.30
CA GLU A 141 -19.01 7.98 -5.47
C GLU A 141 -17.56 7.94 -4.96
N VAL A 142 -16.64 7.31 -5.71
CA VAL A 142 -15.24 7.21 -5.32
C VAL A 142 -14.58 8.57 -5.55
N ASN A 143 -14.40 9.31 -4.46
CA ASN A 143 -13.87 10.68 -4.48
C ASN A 143 -12.37 10.71 -4.16
N PHE A 144 -11.60 11.42 -4.98
CA PHE A 144 -10.15 11.60 -4.79
C PHE A 144 -9.79 12.11 -3.39
N TRP A 145 -10.58 13.07 -2.88
CA TRP A 145 -10.36 13.70 -1.59
C TRP A 145 -10.72 12.80 -0.42
N ALA A 146 -11.81 12.04 -0.51
CA ALA A 146 -12.13 11.03 0.48
C ALA A 146 -11.04 9.95 0.57
N LEU A 147 -10.58 9.44 -0.59
CA LEU A 147 -9.52 8.43 -0.66
C LEU A 147 -8.19 8.96 -0.09
N THR A 148 -7.80 10.17 -0.46
CA THR A 148 -6.56 10.81 0.02
C THR A 148 -6.61 11.04 1.52
N MET A 149 -7.72 11.58 2.04
CA MET A 149 -7.88 11.81 3.49
C MET A 149 -7.87 10.51 4.28
N ASN A 150 -8.51 9.46 3.77
CA ASN A 150 -8.45 8.14 4.39
C ASN A 150 -7.01 7.61 4.46
N MET A 151 -6.24 7.72 3.37
CA MET A 151 -4.82 7.34 3.37
C MET A 151 -3.97 8.18 4.31
N VAL A 152 -4.26 9.48 4.46
CA VAL A 152 -3.56 10.31 5.45
C VAL A 152 -3.82 9.80 6.87
N MET A 153 -5.07 9.49 7.20
CA MET A 153 -5.46 9.03 8.54
C MET A 153 -4.95 7.62 8.86
N VAL A 154 -5.09 6.69 7.93
CA VAL A 154 -4.80 5.26 8.14
C VAL A 154 -3.34 4.92 7.85
N LEU A 155 -2.67 5.69 6.99
CA LEU A 155 -1.31 5.38 6.52
C LEU A 155 -0.31 6.42 7.00
N LEU A 156 -0.46 7.70 6.60
CA LEU A 156 0.55 8.72 6.85
C LEU A 156 0.72 9.04 8.34
N LEU A 157 -0.37 9.22 9.09
CA LEU A 157 -0.31 9.53 10.51
C LEU A 157 0.35 8.41 11.34
N PRO A 158 -0.07 7.13 11.22
CA PRO A 158 0.62 6.03 11.90
C PRO A 158 2.08 5.87 11.47
N LEU A 159 2.39 6.13 10.20
CA LEU A 159 3.75 6.06 9.68
C LEU A 159 4.66 7.09 10.37
N ILE A 160 4.24 8.36 10.37
CA ILE A 160 5.00 9.46 11.01
C ILE A 160 5.13 9.19 12.51
N ALA A 161 4.05 8.76 13.17
CA ALA A 161 4.07 8.46 14.60
C ALA A 161 5.03 7.31 14.94
N GLY A 162 5.01 6.22 14.14
CA GLY A 162 5.89 5.07 14.34
C GLY A 162 7.36 5.40 14.09
N MET A 163 7.67 6.14 13.02
CA MET A 163 9.03 6.59 12.74
C MET A 163 9.55 7.54 13.83
N TRP A 164 8.70 8.45 14.32
CA TRP A 164 9.04 9.33 15.43
C TRP A 164 9.32 8.55 16.72
N LEU A 165 8.50 7.55 17.04
CA LEU A 165 8.69 6.68 18.20
C LEU A 165 9.97 5.84 18.07
N ALA A 166 10.26 5.30 16.89
CA ALA A 166 11.48 4.55 16.61
C ALA A 166 12.73 5.40 16.81
N ARG A 167 12.68 6.68 16.41
CA ARG A 167 13.78 7.62 16.60
C ARG A 167 14.00 8.01 18.06
N GLN A 168 12.93 8.23 18.82
CA GLN A 168 13.03 8.69 20.22
C GLN A 168 13.30 7.54 21.20
N TYR A 169 12.77 6.34 20.94
CA TYR A 169 12.86 5.18 21.84
C TYR A 169 13.29 3.90 21.11
N PRO A 170 14.51 3.85 20.53
CA PRO A 170 14.97 2.72 19.72
C PRO A 170 14.99 1.38 20.48
N ASN A 171 15.37 1.41 21.77
CA ASN A 171 15.39 0.20 22.59
C ASN A 171 13.99 -0.38 22.88
N LEU A 172 12.99 0.49 22.99
CA LEU A 172 11.60 0.08 23.19
C LEU A 172 11.06 -0.53 21.90
N THR A 173 11.22 0.20 20.78
CA THR A 173 10.71 -0.21 19.46
C THR A 173 11.33 -1.51 18.96
N ALA A 174 12.61 -1.76 19.24
CA ALA A 174 13.25 -3.05 18.98
C ALA A 174 12.59 -4.22 19.75
N ARG A 175 12.05 -3.98 20.95
CA ARG A 175 11.33 -5.00 21.75
C ARG A 175 9.90 -5.20 21.30
N ILE A 176 9.19 -4.12 20.95
CA ILE A 176 7.75 -4.16 20.62
C ILE A 176 7.45 -4.38 19.13
N GLY A 177 8.41 -4.17 18.24
CA GLY A 177 8.19 -4.26 16.79
C GLY A 177 7.72 -5.63 16.32
N ARG A 178 8.37 -6.72 16.81
CA ARG A 178 7.95 -8.10 16.52
C ARG A 178 6.54 -8.41 17.06
N PRO A 179 6.23 -8.18 18.36
CA PRO A 179 4.88 -8.35 18.89
C PRO A 179 3.80 -7.59 18.11
N ILE A 180 4.03 -6.31 17.84
CA ILE A 180 3.06 -5.46 17.11
C ILE A 180 2.76 -6.05 15.75
N ARG A 181 3.78 -6.46 14.99
CA ARG A 181 3.61 -7.05 13.66
C ARG A 181 2.82 -8.37 13.70
N THR A 182 3.12 -9.24 14.66
CA THR A 182 2.40 -10.51 14.81
C THR A 182 0.94 -10.28 15.17
N VAL A 183 0.67 -9.41 16.15
CA VAL A 183 -0.70 -9.05 16.54
C VAL A 183 -1.46 -8.44 15.37
N SER A 184 -0.81 -7.58 14.59
CA SER A 184 -1.39 -6.95 13.41
C SER A 184 -1.82 -7.98 12.35
N ILE A 185 -0.96 -8.97 12.06
CA ILE A 185 -1.26 -10.03 11.09
C ILE A 185 -2.39 -10.93 11.61
N LEU A 186 -2.38 -11.26 12.90
CA LEU A 186 -3.44 -12.07 13.52
C LEU A 186 -4.80 -11.34 13.51
N MET A 187 -4.81 -10.04 13.81
CA MET A 187 -6.01 -9.20 13.72
C MET A 187 -6.56 -9.20 12.28
N LEU A 188 -5.69 -8.99 11.28
CA LEU A 188 -6.10 -9.02 9.89
C LEU A 188 -6.64 -10.41 9.48
N ALA A 189 -5.95 -11.49 9.86
CA ALA A 189 -6.41 -12.85 9.58
C ALA A 189 -7.78 -13.14 10.23
N SER A 190 -7.99 -12.70 11.46
CA SER A 190 -9.28 -12.84 12.16
C SER A 190 -10.41 -12.00 11.57
N PHE A 191 -10.08 -10.94 10.84
CA PHE A 191 -11.08 -10.13 10.13
C PHE A 191 -11.47 -10.75 8.78
N ILE A 192 -10.55 -11.50 8.16
CA ILE A 192 -10.75 -12.11 6.83
C ILE A 192 -11.48 -13.46 6.93
N ILE A 193 -11.24 -14.24 8.00
CA ILE A 193 -11.84 -15.56 8.26
C ILE A 193 -13.16 -15.40 8.99
#